data_AF-A0A3A5SMJ4-F1
#
_entry.id   AF-A0A3A5SMJ4-F1
#
_cell.length_a   1.000
_cell.length_b   1.000
_cell.length_c   1.000
_cell.angle_alpha   90.00
_cell.angle_beta   90.00
_cell.angle_gamma   90.00
#
_symmetry.space_group_name_H-M   'P 1'
#
loop_
_entity.id
_entity.type
_entity.pdbx_description
1 polymer ?
#
loop_
_entity_poly.entity_id
_entity_poly.type
_entity_poly.pdbx_seq_one_letter_code
_entity_poly.pdbx_strand_id
1 'polypeptide(L)'
;MANNEHNPIAIRISQIQDLWIQNRTNHPDAKVYCLTCDQEDFPLVEGFIRLEGSPYGRSSDTILAFMTDYDSPAAFYSFLINEWISSFAAELEKHPDWNWTDFEELKQEAGILKQDNPKILKDFYIRMVSSFKIFEGVAGNILGITIIIYRIQDVESLNNSIKELAEALPPHVSLILTDYNGREVYGLLLENMKEKACRINIPDQNMSEAYKEIATQGDPHDPQVKYRCCLFALGEAANAGKKKEVKRLGEELIKICREIGGIEMWASAYLIYGGFMLGFKDEAAFTHKLLDKGIGIAQSAGQKETACIQILIQLYDYKGIAYNLSRDAQKAVGCFLKGAEIAREEDLKSMAVSQYGYALLVALKKDRFFYEPILTEAFEYGYALDDDELRTVNLSFIAHTYIGKIYSIEAEKREEIEKRMEALYGEDWQAGSKEIGAKLENEYLLIKK
;
A
#
# COMPACT_ATOMS: atom_id res chain seq x y z
N MET A 1 7.62 4.92 -31.59
CA MET A 1 7.96 3.79 -30.70
C MET A 1 9.14 4.23 -29.87
N ALA A 2 8.87 4.80 -28.69
CA ALA A 2 9.94 5.16 -27.76
C ALA A 2 10.37 3.88 -27.04
N ASN A 3 11.68 3.67 -26.94
CA ASN A 3 12.31 2.49 -26.40
C ASN A 3 11.90 2.30 -24.92
N ASN A 4 11.04 1.31 -24.63
CA ASN A 4 10.68 0.93 -23.25
C ASN A 4 11.85 0.25 -22.49
N GLU A 5 13.00 0.06 -23.14
CA GLU A 5 14.25 -0.49 -22.57
C GLU A 5 14.86 0.34 -21.44
N HIS A 6 14.31 1.54 -21.15
CA HIS A 6 14.76 2.39 -20.04
C HIS A 6 13.79 2.43 -18.85
N ASN A 7 12.70 1.65 -18.86
CA ASN A 7 11.81 1.56 -17.70
C ASN A 7 12.42 0.61 -16.64
N PRO A 8 12.74 1.09 -15.41
CA PRO A 8 13.34 0.30 -14.34
C PRO A 8 12.54 -0.95 -13.96
N ILE A 9 11.21 -0.90 -14.11
CA ILE A 9 10.30 -2.02 -13.86
C ILE A 9 10.37 -3.04 -15.00
N ALA A 10 10.43 -2.58 -16.25
CA ALA A 10 10.56 -3.48 -17.40
C ALA A 10 11.90 -4.25 -17.38
N ILE A 11 12.97 -3.59 -16.93
CA ILE A 11 14.29 -4.23 -16.73
C ILE A 11 14.20 -5.36 -15.69
N ARG A 12 13.57 -5.11 -14.54
CA ARG A 12 13.39 -6.11 -13.47
C ARG A 12 12.49 -7.27 -13.90
N ILE A 13 11.38 -6.99 -14.60
CA ILE A 13 10.57 -8.04 -15.22
C ILE A 13 11.41 -8.87 -16.21
N SER A 14 12.28 -8.23 -17.00
CA SER A 14 13.17 -8.95 -17.92
C SER A 14 14.15 -9.88 -17.21
N GLN A 15 14.62 -9.52 -16.02
CA GLN A 15 15.45 -10.40 -15.19
C GLN A 15 14.68 -11.63 -14.72
N ILE A 16 13.39 -11.48 -14.37
CA ILE A 16 12.51 -12.61 -14.05
C ILE A 16 12.28 -13.50 -15.29
N GLN A 17 12.11 -12.91 -16.49
CA GLN A 17 12.04 -13.67 -17.74
C GLN A 17 13.31 -14.48 -18.01
N ASP A 18 14.49 -13.91 -17.77
CA ASP A 18 15.76 -14.62 -17.93
C ASP A 18 15.87 -15.81 -16.95
N LEU A 19 15.46 -15.60 -15.68
CA LEU A 19 15.40 -16.67 -14.68
C LEU A 19 14.43 -17.79 -15.09
N TRP A 20 13.26 -17.43 -15.60
CA TRP A 20 12.28 -18.38 -16.11
C TRP A 20 12.87 -19.23 -17.24
N ILE A 21 13.41 -18.59 -18.29
CA ILE A 21 13.97 -19.27 -19.46
C ILE A 21 15.12 -20.20 -19.07
N GLN A 22 16.01 -19.75 -18.17
CA GLN A 22 17.12 -20.55 -17.67
C GLN A 22 16.63 -21.80 -16.92
N ASN A 23 15.68 -21.65 -15.99
CA ASN A 23 15.19 -22.77 -15.19
C ASN A 23 14.35 -23.75 -16.03
N ARG A 24 13.52 -23.27 -16.95
CA ARG A 24 12.80 -24.11 -17.92
C ARG A 24 13.75 -24.92 -18.79
N THR A 25 14.89 -24.34 -19.17
CA THR A 25 15.93 -25.04 -19.93
C THR A 25 16.62 -26.13 -19.12
N ASN A 26 16.88 -25.87 -17.83
CA ASN A 26 17.55 -26.83 -16.95
C ASN A 26 16.62 -27.93 -16.42
N HIS A 27 15.32 -27.67 -16.34
CA HIS A 27 14.32 -28.57 -15.78
C HIS A 27 13.13 -28.82 -16.74
N PRO A 28 13.37 -29.25 -18.00
CA PRO A 28 12.34 -29.30 -19.03
C PRO A 28 11.16 -30.25 -18.70
N ASP A 29 11.38 -31.24 -17.83
CA ASP A 29 10.37 -32.22 -17.42
C ASP A 29 9.63 -31.85 -16.12
N ALA A 30 9.90 -30.67 -15.55
CA ALA A 30 9.22 -30.21 -14.35
C ALA A 30 7.72 -30.01 -14.61
N LYS A 31 6.89 -30.63 -13.77
CA LYS A 31 5.43 -30.53 -13.76
C LYS A 31 4.92 -29.36 -12.95
N VAL A 32 5.72 -28.87 -12.00
CA VAL A 32 5.41 -27.69 -11.18
C VAL A 32 6.62 -26.77 -11.16
N TYR A 33 6.41 -25.51 -11.51
CA TYR A 33 7.34 -24.43 -11.24
C TYR A 33 6.75 -23.55 -10.14
N CYS A 34 7.54 -23.22 -9.12
CA CYS A 34 7.13 -22.33 -8.04
C CYS A 34 8.06 -21.13 -7.99
N LEU A 35 7.53 -19.96 -8.34
CA LEU A 35 8.20 -18.67 -8.26
C LEU A 35 8.11 -18.17 -6.82
N THR A 36 9.25 -17.99 -6.15
CA THR A 36 9.31 -17.47 -4.78
C THR A 36 9.96 -16.10 -4.77
N CYS A 37 9.35 -15.13 -4.09
CA CYS A 37 9.85 -13.75 -4.01
C CYS A 37 9.54 -13.14 -2.63
N ASP A 38 10.16 -11.99 -2.35
CA ASP A 38 9.76 -11.17 -1.21
C ASP A 38 8.42 -10.47 -1.50
N GLN A 39 7.65 -10.16 -0.45
CA GLN A 39 6.31 -9.60 -0.61
C GLN A 39 6.30 -8.28 -1.41
N GLU A 40 7.36 -7.47 -1.28
CA GLU A 40 7.52 -6.19 -1.98
C GLU A 40 7.71 -6.37 -3.50
N ASP A 41 8.23 -7.52 -3.94
CA ASP A 41 8.54 -7.81 -5.34
C ASP A 41 7.42 -8.55 -6.07
N PHE A 42 6.37 -8.98 -5.35
CA PHE A 42 5.25 -9.71 -5.94
C PHE A 42 4.57 -9.01 -7.14
N PRO A 43 4.40 -7.68 -7.16
CA PRO A 43 3.89 -6.99 -8.35
C PRO A 43 4.74 -7.21 -9.61
N LEU A 44 6.06 -7.44 -9.47
CA LEU A 44 6.93 -7.77 -10.60
C LEU A 44 6.68 -9.20 -11.10
N VAL A 45 6.38 -10.14 -10.20
CA VAL A 45 6.02 -11.52 -10.59
C VAL A 45 4.70 -11.55 -11.34
N GLU A 46 3.69 -10.81 -10.86
CA GLU A 46 2.43 -10.64 -11.61
C GLU A 46 2.66 -9.96 -12.96
N GLY A 47 3.52 -8.93 -13.00
CA GLY A 47 3.91 -8.25 -14.22
C GLY A 47 4.56 -9.18 -15.23
N PHE A 48 5.48 -10.06 -14.77
CA PHE A 48 6.08 -11.12 -15.55
C PHE A 48 5.02 -12.07 -16.13
N ILE A 49 4.12 -12.61 -15.30
CA ILE A 49 3.07 -13.55 -15.73
C ILE A 49 2.18 -12.91 -16.81
N ARG A 50 1.76 -11.66 -16.60
CA ARG A 50 0.92 -10.93 -17.57
C ARG A 50 1.66 -10.65 -18.87
N LEU A 51 2.95 -10.31 -18.80
CA LEU A 51 3.75 -10.03 -19.98
C LEU A 51 3.98 -11.30 -20.82
N GLU A 52 4.32 -12.41 -20.17
CA GLU A 52 4.48 -13.71 -20.84
C GLU A 52 3.17 -14.25 -21.40
N GLY A 53 2.04 -13.96 -20.78
CA GLY A 53 0.72 -14.28 -21.32
C GLY A 53 0.27 -13.38 -22.47
N SER A 54 1.10 -12.44 -22.94
CA SER A 54 0.80 -11.50 -24.01
C SER A 54 1.62 -11.77 -25.27
N PRO A 55 1.27 -11.17 -26.44
CA PRO A 55 2.10 -11.24 -27.64
C PRO A 55 3.52 -10.67 -27.49
N TYR A 56 3.81 -9.97 -26.38
CA TYR A 56 5.10 -9.38 -26.06
C TYR A 56 5.93 -10.24 -25.09
N GLY A 57 5.47 -11.46 -24.76
CA GLY A 57 6.23 -12.43 -23.99
C GLY A 57 7.57 -12.75 -24.67
N ARG A 58 8.59 -13.03 -23.85
CA ARG A 58 9.94 -13.30 -24.35
C ARG A 58 10.24 -14.79 -24.44
N SER A 59 9.63 -15.61 -23.58
CA SER A 59 9.80 -17.05 -23.68
C SER A 59 9.04 -17.62 -24.88
N SER A 60 9.41 -18.82 -25.30
CA SER A 60 8.64 -19.58 -26.29
C SER A 60 7.38 -20.22 -25.69
N ASP A 61 7.18 -20.08 -24.38
CA ASP A 61 6.16 -20.79 -23.62
C ASP A 61 4.83 -20.05 -23.67
N THR A 62 3.73 -20.81 -23.65
CA THR A 62 2.39 -20.23 -23.55
C THR A 62 2.01 -20.21 -22.10
N ILE A 63 1.91 -19.02 -21.52
CA ILE A 63 1.54 -18.84 -20.12
C ILE A 63 0.10 -18.34 -20.02
N LEU A 64 -0.74 -19.12 -19.33
CA LEU A 64 -2.12 -18.75 -18.99
C LEU A 64 -2.19 -18.53 -17.49
N ALA A 65 -2.99 -17.55 -17.05
CA ALA A 65 -3.09 -17.20 -15.64
C ALA A 65 -4.53 -17.25 -15.13
N PHE A 66 -4.71 -17.96 -14.02
CA PHE A 66 -5.97 -18.13 -13.31
C PHE A 66 -5.82 -17.58 -11.90
N MET A 67 -6.74 -16.70 -11.51
CA MET A 67 -6.76 -16.05 -10.21
C MET A 67 -7.99 -16.54 -9.43
N THR A 68 -7.78 -17.16 -8.27
CA THR A 68 -8.87 -17.83 -7.55
C THR A 68 -8.67 -17.90 -6.04
N ASP A 69 -9.68 -18.38 -5.33
CA ASP A 69 -9.60 -18.83 -3.94
C ASP A 69 -9.63 -20.36 -3.90
N TYR A 70 -9.06 -20.93 -2.85
CA TYR A 70 -9.10 -22.37 -2.60
C TYR A 70 -9.95 -22.70 -1.37
N ASP A 71 -11.18 -23.17 -1.62
CA ASP A 71 -12.10 -23.65 -0.59
C ASP A 71 -12.14 -25.19 -0.52
N SER A 72 -12.19 -25.87 -1.67
CA SER A 72 -12.18 -27.32 -1.75
C SER A 72 -11.67 -27.80 -3.12
N PRO A 73 -11.25 -29.08 -3.26
CA PRO A 73 -10.83 -29.61 -4.55
C PRO A 73 -11.91 -29.49 -5.65
N ALA A 74 -13.18 -29.71 -5.31
CA ALA A 74 -14.28 -29.61 -6.27
C ALA A 74 -14.45 -28.16 -6.76
N ALA A 75 -14.53 -27.20 -5.82
CA ALA A 75 -14.62 -25.78 -6.16
C ALA A 75 -13.44 -25.30 -7.02
N PHE A 76 -12.23 -25.77 -6.70
CA PHE A 76 -11.02 -25.44 -7.43
C PHE A 76 -11.05 -25.92 -8.90
N TYR A 77 -11.36 -27.19 -9.15
CA TYR A 77 -11.44 -27.70 -10.52
C TYR A 77 -12.62 -27.10 -11.29
N SER A 78 -13.78 -26.92 -10.64
CA SER A 78 -14.94 -26.25 -11.25
C SER A 78 -14.60 -24.83 -11.70
N PHE A 79 -13.88 -24.07 -10.88
CA PHE A 79 -13.41 -22.73 -11.25
C PHE A 79 -12.52 -22.78 -12.50
N LEU A 80 -11.47 -23.61 -12.49
CA LEU A 80 -10.53 -23.69 -13.61
C LEU A 80 -11.21 -24.06 -14.94
N ILE A 81 -12.17 -24.99 -14.90
CA ILE A 81 -12.96 -25.39 -16.08
C ILE A 81 -13.79 -24.22 -16.61
N ASN A 82 -14.59 -23.60 -15.74
CA ASN A 82 -15.52 -22.55 -16.12
C ASN A 82 -14.79 -21.30 -16.63
N GLU A 83 -13.69 -20.93 -15.97
CA GLU A 83 -12.90 -19.76 -16.33
C GLU A 83 -12.22 -19.96 -17.70
N TRP A 84 -11.66 -21.15 -17.95
CA TRP A 84 -11.03 -21.47 -19.23
C TRP A 84 -12.04 -21.43 -20.38
N ILE A 85 -13.20 -22.08 -20.21
CA ILE A 85 -14.25 -22.14 -21.24
C ILE A 85 -14.79 -20.75 -21.54
N SER A 86 -15.07 -19.96 -20.49
CA SER A 86 -15.62 -18.61 -20.65
C SER A 86 -14.61 -17.67 -21.31
N SER A 87 -13.35 -17.74 -20.90
CA SER A 87 -12.27 -16.93 -21.47
C SER A 87 -12.03 -17.27 -22.94
N PHE A 88 -11.96 -18.56 -23.28
CA PHE A 88 -11.76 -18.97 -24.67
C PHE A 88 -12.96 -18.61 -25.54
N ALA A 89 -14.20 -18.76 -25.05
CA ALA A 89 -15.39 -18.33 -25.79
C ALA A 89 -15.34 -16.84 -26.13
N ALA A 90 -14.93 -15.99 -25.18
CA ALA A 90 -14.80 -14.55 -25.39
C ALA A 90 -13.70 -14.18 -26.39
N GLU A 91 -12.59 -14.92 -26.41
CA GLU A 91 -11.51 -14.72 -27.38
C GLU A 91 -11.88 -15.25 -28.78
N LEU A 92 -12.65 -16.33 -28.87
CA LEU A 92 -13.14 -16.87 -30.14
C LEU A 92 -14.05 -15.88 -30.89
N GLU A 93 -14.80 -15.03 -30.17
CA GLU A 93 -15.56 -13.94 -30.76
C GLU A 93 -14.67 -12.90 -31.47
N LYS A 94 -13.45 -12.68 -30.96
CA LYS A 94 -12.46 -11.75 -31.53
C LYS A 94 -11.59 -12.41 -32.60
N HIS A 95 -11.40 -13.73 -32.49
CA HIS A 95 -10.55 -14.55 -33.34
C HIS A 95 -11.35 -15.74 -33.92
N PRO A 96 -12.32 -15.47 -34.82
CA PRO A 96 -13.22 -16.50 -35.36
C PRO A 96 -12.50 -17.53 -36.27
N ASP A 97 -11.25 -17.27 -36.62
CA ASP A 97 -10.36 -18.17 -37.36
C ASP A 97 -9.74 -19.27 -36.47
N TRP A 98 -9.81 -19.13 -35.15
CA TRP A 98 -9.35 -20.17 -34.23
C TRP A 98 -10.26 -21.40 -34.29
N ASN A 99 -9.69 -22.55 -34.63
CA ASN A 99 -10.43 -23.79 -34.80
C ASN A 99 -10.02 -24.86 -33.76
N TRP A 100 -10.41 -24.66 -32.50
CA TRP A 100 -10.32 -25.71 -31.49
C TRP A 100 -11.49 -26.69 -31.66
N THR A 101 -11.25 -27.77 -32.40
CA THR A 101 -12.32 -28.69 -32.88
C THR A 101 -13.16 -29.32 -31.78
N ASP A 102 -12.59 -29.52 -30.60
CA ASP A 102 -13.28 -30.19 -29.48
C ASP A 102 -14.03 -29.18 -28.59
N PHE A 103 -13.88 -27.86 -28.82
CA PHE A 103 -14.33 -26.83 -27.88
C PHE A 103 -15.83 -26.86 -27.62
N GLU A 104 -16.67 -26.98 -28.66
CA GLU A 104 -18.12 -26.98 -28.50
C GLU A 104 -18.63 -28.21 -27.74
N GLU A 105 -18.01 -29.38 -27.94
CA GLU A 105 -18.33 -30.59 -27.18
C GLU A 105 -17.93 -30.44 -25.72
N LEU A 106 -16.71 -29.98 -25.46
CA LEU A 106 -16.20 -29.73 -24.10
C LEU A 106 -17.07 -28.69 -23.36
N LYS A 107 -17.49 -27.62 -24.03
CA LYS A 107 -18.36 -26.59 -23.48
C LYS A 107 -19.73 -27.13 -23.08
N GLN A 108 -20.34 -27.97 -23.94
CA GLN A 108 -21.63 -28.59 -23.64
C GLN A 108 -21.52 -29.58 -22.47
N GLU A 109 -20.47 -30.39 -22.45
CA GLU A 109 -20.26 -31.36 -21.37
C GLU A 109 -20.00 -30.66 -20.03
N ALA A 110 -19.20 -29.58 -20.02
CA ALA A 110 -18.95 -28.79 -18.81
C ALA A 110 -20.25 -28.28 -18.16
N GLY A 111 -21.24 -27.91 -18.97
CA GLY A 111 -22.56 -27.45 -18.51
C GLY A 111 -23.40 -28.51 -17.80
N ILE A 112 -23.07 -29.79 -17.92
CA ILE A 112 -23.79 -30.92 -17.28
C ILE A 112 -22.91 -31.69 -16.28
N LEU A 113 -21.67 -31.27 -16.02
CA LEU A 113 -20.78 -31.92 -15.07
C LEU A 113 -21.33 -31.85 -13.64
N LYS A 114 -21.10 -32.94 -12.89
CA LYS A 114 -21.36 -32.99 -11.45
C LYS A 114 -20.32 -32.16 -10.70
N GLN A 115 -20.73 -30.98 -10.25
CA GLN A 115 -19.88 -29.98 -9.62
C GLN A 115 -19.39 -30.37 -8.21
N ASP A 116 -19.92 -31.44 -7.62
CA ASP A 116 -19.58 -31.92 -6.28
C ASP A 116 -18.55 -33.08 -6.29
N ASN A 117 -18.17 -33.58 -7.46
CA ASN A 117 -17.25 -34.72 -7.58
C ASN A 117 -15.87 -34.28 -8.10
N PRO A 118 -14.86 -34.10 -7.23
CA PRO A 118 -13.55 -33.58 -7.62
C PRO A 118 -12.80 -34.49 -8.60
N LYS A 119 -13.04 -35.81 -8.56
CA LYS A 119 -12.38 -36.74 -9.48
C LYS A 119 -12.88 -36.56 -10.91
N ILE A 120 -14.21 -36.47 -11.09
CA ILE A 120 -14.82 -36.23 -12.41
C ILE A 120 -14.36 -34.89 -12.98
N LEU A 121 -14.35 -33.84 -12.14
CA LEU A 121 -13.90 -32.51 -12.54
C LEU A 121 -12.41 -32.51 -12.94
N LYS A 122 -11.54 -33.16 -12.15
CA LYS A 122 -10.12 -33.30 -12.47
C LYS A 122 -9.90 -34.03 -13.80
N ASP A 123 -10.53 -35.18 -13.98
CA ASP A 123 -10.39 -35.99 -15.20
C ASP A 123 -10.88 -35.23 -16.44
N PHE A 124 -11.98 -34.47 -16.30
CA PHE A 124 -12.47 -33.57 -17.33
C PHE A 124 -11.47 -32.45 -17.65
N TYR A 125 -10.96 -31.76 -16.62
CA TYR A 125 -10.00 -30.67 -16.78
C TYR A 125 -8.73 -31.13 -17.51
N ILE A 126 -8.20 -32.30 -17.17
CA ILE A 126 -7.02 -32.87 -17.84
C ILE A 126 -7.30 -33.13 -19.32
N ARG A 127 -8.48 -33.66 -19.67
CA ARG A 127 -8.86 -33.88 -21.07
C ARG A 127 -8.99 -32.56 -21.83
N MET A 128 -9.60 -31.55 -21.22
CA MET A 128 -9.73 -30.22 -21.78
C MET A 128 -8.35 -29.59 -22.06
N VAL A 129 -7.44 -29.62 -21.08
CA VAL A 129 -6.08 -29.10 -21.22
C VAL A 129 -5.28 -29.86 -22.28
N SER A 130 -5.44 -31.19 -22.34
CA SER A 130 -4.78 -32.03 -23.37
C SER A 130 -5.26 -31.66 -24.77
N SER A 131 -6.57 -31.47 -24.94
CA SER A 131 -7.16 -31.04 -26.21
C SER A 131 -6.71 -29.62 -26.59
N PHE A 132 -6.66 -28.70 -25.62
CA PHE A 132 -6.16 -27.35 -25.85
C PHE A 132 -4.68 -27.34 -26.29
N LYS A 133 -3.82 -28.17 -25.67
CA LYS A 133 -2.41 -28.26 -26.06
C LYS A 133 -2.23 -28.73 -27.52
N ILE A 134 -3.12 -29.60 -28.00
CA ILE A 134 -3.14 -30.03 -29.41
C ILE A 134 -3.56 -28.87 -30.31
N PHE A 135 -4.61 -28.13 -29.94
CA PHE A 135 -5.08 -26.96 -30.66
C PHE A 135 -4.02 -25.85 -30.73
N GLU A 136 -3.33 -25.58 -29.62
CA GLU A 136 -2.25 -24.59 -29.54
C GLU A 136 -1.16 -24.87 -30.59
N GLY A 137 -0.83 -26.14 -30.82
CA GLY A 137 0.01 -26.56 -31.95
C GLY A 137 1.46 -26.08 -31.91
N VAL A 138 1.91 -25.44 -30.83
CA VAL A 138 3.29 -24.95 -30.69
C VAL A 138 4.20 -26.10 -30.27
N ALA A 139 5.26 -26.34 -31.04
CA ALA A 139 6.20 -27.42 -30.80
C ALA A 139 7.33 -26.98 -29.88
N GLY A 140 7.67 -27.82 -28.89
CA GLY A 140 8.85 -27.62 -28.02
C GLY A 140 8.65 -26.60 -26.89
N ASN A 141 7.49 -25.95 -26.81
CA ASN A 141 7.14 -25.07 -25.71
C ASN A 141 6.38 -25.80 -24.60
N ILE A 142 6.35 -25.22 -23.40
CA ILE A 142 5.40 -25.64 -22.37
C ILE A 142 4.13 -24.79 -22.41
N LEU A 143 2.99 -25.42 -22.15
CA LEU A 143 1.78 -24.74 -21.73
C LEU A 143 1.83 -24.59 -20.21
N GLY A 144 2.21 -23.40 -19.75
CA GLY A 144 2.30 -23.02 -18.35
C GLY A 144 0.96 -22.52 -17.82
N ILE A 145 0.35 -23.28 -16.92
CA ILE A 145 -0.91 -22.91 -16.26
C ILE A 145 -0.57 -22.28 -14.92
N THR A 146 -0.59 -20.97 -14.86
CA THR A 146 -0.34 -20.18 -13.66
C THR A 146 -1.58 -20.11 -12.79
N ILE A 147 -1.44 -20.48 -11.52
CA ILE A 147 -2.53 -20.45 -10.53
C ILE A 147 -2.12 -19.52 -9.40
N ILE A 148 -2.83 -18.40 -9.26
CA ILE A 148 -2.65 -17.42 -8.19
C ILE A 148 -3.81 -17.60 -7.20
N ILE A 149 -3.48 -17.95 -5.95
CA ILE A 149 -4.45 -18.25 -4.90
C ILE A 149 -4.41 -17.19 -3.80
N TYR A 150 -5.50 -16.43 -3.64
CA TYR A 150 -5.56 -15.35 -2.65
C TYR A 150 -5.91 -15.85 -1.25
N ARG A 151 -6.96 -16.68 -1.14
CA ARG A 151 -7.36 -17.33 0.11
C ARG A 151 -7.19 -18.84 0.04
N ILE A 152 -6.62 -19.42 1.09
CA ILE A 152 -6.46 -20.87 1.24
C ILE A 152 -7.20 -21.31 2.50
N GLN A 153 -8.24 -22.13 2.34
CA GLN A 153 -8.96 -22.72 3.46
C GLN A 153 -8.17 -23.85 4.12
N ASP A 154 -7.53 -24.70 3.31
CA ASP A 154 -6.75 -25.86 3.77
C ASP A 154 -5.50 -26.04 2.88
N VAL A 155 -4.33 -25.86 3.49
CA VAL A 155 -3.03 -25.95 2.80
C VAL A 155 -2.69 -27.38 2.39
N GLU A 156 -3.00 -28.39 3.21
CA GLU A 156 -2.68 -29.79 2.91
C GLU A 156 -3.54 -30.29 1.73
N SER A 157 -4.85 -30.02 1.77
CA SER A 157 -5.78 -30.34 0.69
C SER A 157 -5.37 -29.66 -0.62
N LEU A 158 -4.94 -28.39 -0.57
CA LEU A 158 -4.44 -27.66 -1.74
C LEU A 158 -3.20 -28.35 -2.34
N ASN A 159 -2.18 -28.60 -1.52
CA ASN A 159 -0.95 -29.25 -1.98
C ASN A 159 -1.22 -30.63 -2.59
N ASN A 160 -2.13 -31.42 -1.98
CA ASN A 160 -2.54 -32.71 -2.53
C ASN A 160 -3.27 -32.57 -3.87
N SER A 161 -4.18 -31.60 -4.00
CA SER A 161 -4.93 -31.35 -5.24
C SER A 161 -4.02 -30.90 -6.38
N ILE A 162 -3.04 -30.03 -6.10
CA ILE A 162 -2.05 -29.58 -7.08
C ILE A 162 -1.15 -30.75 -7.48
N LYS A 163 -0.67 -31.56 -6.53
CA LYS A 163 0.17 -32.72 -6.83
C LYS A 163 -0.54 -33.70 -7.75
N GLU A 164 -1.76 -34.09 -7.40
CA GLU A 164 -2.56 -35.03 -8.19
C GLU A 164 -2.85 -34.49 -9.60
N LEU A 165 -3.11 -33.19 -9.73
CA LEU A 165 -3.30 -32.55 -11.03
C LEU A 165 -1.99 -32.59 -11.83
N ALA A 166 -0.89 -32.10 -11.25
CA ALA A 166 0.41 -31.99 -11.92
C ALA A 166 0.95 -33.34 -12.39
N GLU A 167 0.76 -34.41 -11.62
CA GLU A 167 1.17 -35.77 -11.99
C GLU A 167 0.34 -36.35 -13.15
N ALA A 168 -0.91 -35.90 -13.30
CA ALA A 168 -1.83 -36.39 -14.32
C ALA A 168 -1.85 -35.53 -15.61
N LEU A 169 -1.27 -34.33 -15.58
CA LEU A 169 -1.14 -33.48 -16.76
C LEU A 169 -0.26 -34.13 -17.84
N PRO A 170 -0.61 -33.95 -19.13
CA PRO A 170 0.17 -34.52 -20.24
C PRO A 170 1.59 -33.92 -20.31
N PRO A 171 2.50 -34.52 -21.10
CA PRO A 171 3.80 -33.91 -21.40
C PRO A 171 3.64 -32.49 -21.95
N HIS A 172 4.64 -31.62 -21.70
CA HIS A 172 4.65 -30.22 -22.15
C HIS A 172 3.53 -29.35 -21.57
N VAL A 173 2.92 -29.77 -20.46
CA VAL A 173 2.02 -28.95 -19.65
C VAL A 173 2.53 -28.96 -18.22
N SER A 174 2.66 -27.77 -17.63
CA SER A 174 3.17 -27.58 -16.28
C SER A 174 2.33 -26.55 -15.53
N LEU A 175 2.24 -26.71 -14.21
CA LEU A 175 1.66 -25.71 -13.34
C LEU A 175 2.72 -24.69 -12.92
N ILE A 176 2.33 -23.42 -12.85
CA ILE A 176 3.15 -22.33 -12.33
C ILE A 176 2.46 -21.79 -11.08
N LEU A 177 3.18 -21.75 -9.96
CA LEU A 177 2.69 -21.29 -8.67
C LEU A 177 3.51 -20.09 -8.23
N THR A 178 2.93 -19.21 -7.41
CA THR A 178 3.62 -18.11 -6.76
C THR A 178 3.57 -18.28 -5.24
N ASP A 179 4.69 -18.04 -4.57
CA ASP A 179 4.79 -18.09 -3.11
C ASP A 179 5.68 -16.95 -2.59
N TYR A 180 5.61 -16.69 -1.29
CA TYR A 180 6.44 -15.71 -0.62
C TYR A 180 7.58 -16.38 0.15
N ASN A 181 8.75 -15.75 0.14
CA ASN A 181 9.85 -16.14 1.01
C ASN A 181 9.39 -16.08 2.49
N GLY A 182 9.51 -17.22 3.20
CA GLY A 182 9.13 -17.35 4.61
C GLY A 182 7.68 -17.76 4.90
N ARG A 183 6.78 -17.87 3.91
CA ARG A 183 5.41 -18.41 4.08
C ARG A 183 5.31 -19.92 3.78
N GLU A 184 6.11 -20.40 2.82
CA GLU A 184 6.29 -21.80 2.41
C GLU A 184 5.00 -22.63 2.23
N VAL A 185 3.97 -22.06 1.60
CA VAL A 185 2.70 -22.77 1.33
C VAL A 185 2.93 -24.07 0.55
N TYR A 186 3.84 -24.04 -0.42
CA TYR A 186 4.10 -25.16 -1.33
C TYR A 186 5.36 -25.97 -0.98
N GLY A 187 5.97 -25.73 0.19
CA GLY A 187 7.22 -26.40 0.59
C GLY A 187 7.12 -27.94 0.50
N LEU A 188 6.11 -28.52 1.16
CA LEU A 188 5.87 -29.96 1.17
C LEU A 188 5.58 -30.54 -0.22
N LEU A 189 4.84 -29.82 -1.07
CA LEU A 189 4.57 -30.24 -2.46
C LEU A 189 5.87 -30.37 -3.24
N LEU A 190 6.73 -29.35 -3.19
CA LEU A 190 7.99 -29.31 -3.92
C LEU A 190 8.92 -30.45 -3.47
N GLU A 191 9.03 -30.69 -2.17
CA GLU A 191 9.80 -31.82 -1.61
C GLU A 191 9.27 -33.19 -2.09
N ASN A 192 7.94 -33.35 -2.10
CA ASN A 192 7.30 -34.59 -2.52
C ASN A 192 7.47 -34.88 -4.01
N MET A 193 7.50 -33.85 -4.85
CA MET A 193 7.62 -33.98 -6.31
C MET A 193 9.07 -34.08 -6.79
N LYS A 194 10.06 -33.69 -5.97
CA LYS A 194 11.49 -33.81 -6.25
C LYS A 194 11.84 -33.20 -7.62
N GLU A 195 12.47 -33.97 -8.50
CA GLU A 195 12.90 -33.54 -9.84
C GLU A 195 11.74 -33.12 -10.76
N LYS A 196 10.50 -33.49 -10.44
CA LYS A 196 9.30 -33.04 -11.17
C LYS A 196 8.82 -31.66 -10.71
N ALA A 197 9.48 -31.04 -9.75
CA ALA A 197 9.21 -29.68 -9.32
C ALA A 197 10.48 -28.83 -9.37
N CYS A 198 10.32 -27.56 -9.73
CA CYS A 198 11.41 -26.59 -9.79
C CYS A 198 11.01 -25.35 -8.97
N ARG A 199 11.81 -25.02 -7.95
CA ARG A 199 11.69 -23.74 -7.24
C ARG A 199 12.58 -22.71 -7.91
N ILE A 200 12.00 -21.61 -8.35
CA ILE A 200 12.72 -20.48 -8.92
C ILE A 200 12.70 -19.36 -7.89
N ASN A 201 13.85 -19.14 -7.25
CA ASN A 201 13.99 -18.07 -6.28
C ASN A 201 14.30 -16.76 -7.00
N ILE A 202 13.38 -15.81 -6.92
CA ILE A 202 13.55 -14.46 -7.46
C ILE A 202 14.30 -13.65 -6.39
N PRO A 203 15.52 -13.17 -6.69
CA PRO A 203 16.27 -12.35 -5.75
C PRO A 203 15.57 -10.99 -5.55
N ASP A 204 15.83 -10.33 -4.42
CA ASP A 204 15.39 -8.96 -4.13
C ASP A 204 15.62 -8.06 -5.36
N GLN A 205 14.52 -7.54 -5.89
CA GLN A 205 14.53 -6.71 -7.09
C GLN A 205 14.77 -5.22 -6.77
N ASN A 206 14.88 -4.86 -5.48
CA ASN A 206 15.07 -3.50 -5.00
C ASN A 206 14.05 -2.53 -5.62
N MET A 207 12.78 -2.83 -5.36
CA MET A 207 11.64 -2.04 -5.87
C MET A 207 11.68 -0.58 -5.41
N SER A 208 12.22 -0.32 -4.22
CA SER A 208 12.42 1.05 -3.70
C SER A 208 13.30 1.89 -4.63
N GLU A 209 14.44 1.35 -5.09
CA GLU A 209 15.29 2.04 -6.07
C GLU A 209 14.57 2.16 -7.43
N ALA A 210 13.79 1.17 -7.86
CA ALA A 210 13.01 1.26 -9.10
C ALA A 210 12.03 2.44 -9.08
N TYR A 211 11.32 2.62 -7.97
CA TYR A 211 10.40 3.76 -7.79
C TYR A 211 11.14 5.08 -7.74
N LYS A 212 12.31 5.13 -7.08
CA LYS A 212 13.16 6.31 -7.07
C LYS A 212 13.67 6.66 -8.46
N GLU A 213 14.13 5.68 -9.24
CA GLU A 213 14.54 5.87 -10.64
C GLU A 213 13.38 6.47 -11.45
N ILE A 214 12.17 5.90 -11.37
CA ILE A 214 10.98 6.43 -12.06
C ILE A 214 10.64 7.84 -11.59
N ALA A 215 10.60 8.06 -10.27
CA ALA A 215 10.25 9.34 -9.70
C ALA A 215 11.29 10.42 -10.02
N THR A 216 12.54 10.05 -10.31
CA THR A 216 13.62 11.00 -10.64
C THR A 216 13.94 11.07 -12.13
N GLN A 217 13.20 10.35 -12.98
CA GLN A 217 13.31 10.48 -14.43
C GLN A 217 12.90 11.88 -14.92
N GLY A 218 13.60 12.36 -15.94
CA GLY A 218 13.39 13.67 -16.56
C GLY A 218 14.71 14.40 -16.82
N ASP A 219 14.62 15.67 -17.20
CA ASP A 219 15.80 16.53 -17.35
C ASP A 219 16.40 16.83 -15.95
N PRO A 220 17.66 16.46 -15.68
CA PRO A 220 18.32 16.77 -14.39
C PRO A 220 18.42 18.27 -14.08
N HIS A 221 18.23 19.13 -15.08
CA HIS A 221 18.27 20.59 -14.92
C HIS A 221 16.90 21.16 -14.52
N ASP A 222 15.82 20.41 -14.72
CA ASP A 222 14.47 20.78 -14.32
C ASP A 222 14.38 20.88 -12.77
N PRO A 223 13.99 22.04 -12.22
CA PRO A 223 13.82 22.22 -10.78
C PRO A 223 12.90 21.18 -10.12
N GLN A 224 11.87 20.69 -10.81
CA GLN A 224 10.96 19.66 -10.29
C GLN A 224 11.65 18.30 -10.17
N VAL A 225 12.52 17.94 -11.12
CA VAL A 225 13.32 16.72 -11.05
C VAL A 225 14.33 16.84 -9.90
N LYS A 226 15.06 17.96 -9.81
CA LYS A 226 15.99 18.25 -8.71
C LYS A 226 15.31 18.16 -7.34
N TYR A 227 14.09 18.70 -7.22
CA TYR A 227 13.30 18.64 -5.99
C TYR A 227 13.06 17.20 -5.54
N ARG A 228 12.57 16.34 -6.45
CA ARG A 228 12.31 14.91 -6.15
C ARG A 228 13.60 14.18 -5.78
N CYS A 229 14.69 14.38 -6.52
CA CYS A 229 16.00 13.82 -6.19
C CYS A 229 16.48 14.24 -4.79
N CYS A 230 16.34 15.53 -4.45
CA CYS A 230 16.75 16.07 -3.16
C CYS A 230 15.92 15.48 -2.01
N LEU A 231 14.61 15.25 -2.20
CA LEU A 231 13.76 14.63 -1.18
C LEU A 231 14.16 13.18 -0.87
N PHE A 232 14.45 12.36 -1.89
CA PHE A 232 14.94 10.99 -1.67
C PHE A 232 16.27 10.99 -0.91
N ALA A 233 17.22 11.83 -1.34
CA ALA A 233 18.51 11.95 -0.67
C ALA A 233 18.37 12.42 0.80
N LEU A 234 17.42 13.33 1.08
CA LEU A 234 17.10 13.77 2.44
C LEU A 234 16.58 12.62 3.30
N GLY A 235 15.64 11.83 2.78
CA GLY A 235 15.09 10.65 3.46
C GLY A 235 16.17 9.62 3.79
N GLU A 236 17.00 9.27 2.82
CA GLU A 236 18.14 8.35 3.00
C GLU A 236 19.14 8.86 4.05
N ALA A 237 19.50 10.14 3.98
CA ALA A 237 20.43 10.74 4.94
C ALA A 237 19.84 10.77 6.36
N ALA A 238 18.53 11.05 6.49
CA ALA A 238 17.84 11.06 7.77
C ALA A 238 17.75 9.65 8.37
N ASN A 239 17.33 8.65 7.59
CA ASN A 239 17.25 7.24 8.02
C ASN A 239 18.63 6.69 8.42
N ALA A 240 19.69 7.09 7.72
CA ALA A 240 21.06 6.73 8.05
C ALA A 240 21.66 7.55 9.23
N GLY A 241 20.91 8.47 9.84
CA GLY A 241 21.38 9.32 10.94
C GLY A 241 22.48 10.32 10.54
N LYS A 242 22.65 10.60 9.24
CA LYS A 242 23.71 11.47 8.69
C LYS A 242 23.35 12.96 8.83
N LYS A 243 23.33 13.46 10.07
CA LYS A 243 22.93 14.83 10.42
C LYS A 243 23.53 15.94 9.57
N LYS A 244 24.85 15.91 9.32
CA LYS A 244 25.53 16.94 8.49
C LYS A 244 25.02 16.95 7.06
N GLU A 245 24.70 15.78 6.53
CA GLU A 245 24.21 15.62 5.17
C GLU A 245 22.76 16.08 5.05
N VAL A 246 21.92 15.75 6.03
CA VAL A 246 20.55 16.30 6.12
C VAL A 246 20.58 17.83 6.12
N LYS A 247 21.53 18.45 6.85
CA LYS A 247 21.66 19.90 6.86
C LYS A 247 22.08 20.47 5.50
N ARG A 248 23.03 19.83 4.83
CA ARG A 248 23.49 20.25 3.50
C ARG A 248 22.36 20.16 2.47
N LEU A 249 21.66 19.03 2.43
CA LEU A 249 20.55 18.76 1.52
C LEU A 249 19.33 19.63 1.84
N GLY A 250 19.07 19.95 3.10
CA GLY A 250 17.96 20.83 3.47
C GLY A 250 18.16 22.27 3.00
N GLU A 251 19.39 22.78 3.02
CA GLU A 251 19.72 24.08 2.41
C GLU A 251 19.63 24.04 0.87
N GLU A 252 19.93 22.90 0.26
CA GLU A 252 19.76 22.67 -1.17
C GLU A 252 18.27 22.64 -1.57
N LEU A 253 17.43 21.96 -0.79
CA LEU A 253 15.97 21.94 -0.93
C LEU A 253 15.40 23.35 -0.94
N ILE A 254 15.82 24.21 0.00
CA ILE A 254 15.37 25.61 0.06
C ILE A 254 15.72 26.36 -1.23
N LYS A 255 16.90 26.12 -1.82
CA LYS A 255 17.29 26.76 -3.08
C LYS A 255 16.43 26.26 -4.24
N ILE A 256 16.21 24.95 -4.34
CA ILE A 256 15.39 24.34 -5.40
C ILE A 256 13.94 24.85 -5.32
N CYS A 257 13.33 24.85 -4.13
CA CYS A 257 11.98 25.39 -3.93
C CYS A 257 11.89 26.88 -4.27
N ARG A 258 12.98 27.64 -4.06
CA ARG A 258 13.07 29.03 -4.51
C ARG A 258 13.11 29.19 -6.02
N GLU A 259 13.81 28.30 -6.71
CA GLU A 259 13.88 28.25 -8.17
C GLU A 259 12.53 27.86 -8.80
N ILE A 260 11.79 26.92 -8.18
CA ILE A 260 10.43 26.55 -8.61
C ILE A 260 9.46 27.73 -8.48
N GLY A 261 9.55 28.48 -7.38
CA GLY A 261 8.68 29.62 -7.10
C GLY A 261 7.40 29.23 -6.35
N GLY A 262 6.65 30.25 -5.93
CA GLY A 262 5.48 30.11 -5.05
C GLY A 262 5.82 30.25 -3.57
N ILE A 263 5.04 31.05 -2.84
CA ILE A 263 5.22 31.26 -1.39
C ILE A 263 4.98 29.95 -0.63
N GLU A 264 4.01 29.17 -1.08
CA GLU A 264 3.67 27.83 -0.62
C GLU A 264 4.85 26.87 -0.74
N MET A 265 5.58 26.90 -1.87
CA MET A 265 6.73 26.03 -2.08
C MET A 265 7.91 26.43 -1.19
N TRP A 266 8.08 27.73 -0.96
CA TRP A 266 9.11 28.24 -0.06
C TRP A 266 8.83 27.86 1.40
N ALA A 267 7.59 28.02 1.86
CA ALA A 267 7.19 27.62 3.21
C ALA A 267 7.32 26.09 3.39
N SER A 268 6.91 25.32 2.39
CA SER A 268 7.02 23.85 2.38
C SER A 268 8.46 23.37 2.51
N ALA A 269 9.44 24.06 1.91
CA ALA A 269 10.85 23.69 2.06
C ALA A 269 11.31 23.72 3.52
N TYR A 270 10.88 24.73 4.29
CA TYR A 270 11.20 24.84 5.72
C TYR A 270 10.42 23.84 6.57
N LEU A 271 9.18 23.54 6.20
CA LEU A 271 8.39 22.48 6.83
C LEU A 271 9.08 21.12 6.69
N ILE A 272 9.41 20.72 5.45
CA ILE A 272 10.04 19.43 5.13
C ILE A 272 11.40 19.33 5.82
N TYR A 273 12.23 20.37 5.72
CA TYR A 273 13.56 20.37 6.36
C TYR A 273 13.44 20.32 7.88
N GLY A 274 12.53 21.10 8.48
CA GLY A 274 12.24 21.03 9.91
C GLY A 274 11.78 19.63 10.34
N GLY A 275 10.94 18.98 9.53
CA GLY A 275 10.46 17.63 9.76
C GLY A 275 11.56 16.58 9.82
N PHE A 276 12.46 16.55 8.84
CA PHE A 276 13.63 15.65 8.90
C PHE A 276 14.53 15.94 10.10
N MET A 277 14.61 17.21 10.54
CA MET A 277 15.42 17.58 11.70
C MET A 277 14.84 17.11 13.04
N LEU A 278 13.55 16.76 13.14
CA LEU A 278 12.92 16.24 14.37
C LEU A 278 13.58 14.95 14.88
N GLY A 279 14.15 14.14 13.99
CA GLY A 279 14.89 12.92 14.35
C GLY A 279 16.17 13.18 15.14
N PHE A 280 16.74 14.39 15.05
CA PHE A 280 17.99 14.78 15.71
C PHE A 280 17.72 15.61 16.96
N LYS A 281 17.50 14.93 18.09
CA LYS A 281 17.09 15.55 19.36
C LYS A 281 18.04 16.65 19.86
N ASP A 282 19.32 16.61 19.52
CA ASP A 282 20.32 17.62 19.87
C ASP A 282 20.23 18.91 19.03
N GLU A 283 19.35 18.95 18.03
CA GLU A 283 19.17 20.07 17.10
C GLU A 283 17.81 20.78 17.27
N ALA A 284 17.15 20.63 18.43
CA ALA A 284 15.83 21.22 18.68
C ALA A 284 15.81 22.74 18.41
N ALA A 285 16.83 23.48 18.85
CA ALA A 285 16.92 24.93 18.62
C ALA A 285 17.04 25.28 17.12
N PHE A 286 17.78 24.48 16.35
CA PHE A 286 17.91 24.65 14.92
C PHE A 286 16.59 24.33 14.20
N THR A 287 15.92 23.26 14.62
CA THR A 287 14.60 22.86 14.12
C THR A 287 13.56 23.96 14.33
N HIS A 288 13.50 24.54 15.53
CA HIS A 288 12.62 25.68 15.80
C HIS A 288 12.92 26.88 14.88
N LYS A 289 14.20 27.20 14.66
CA LYS A 289 14.60 28.29 13.76
C LYS A 289 14.16 28.05 12.31
N LEU A 290 14.19 26.81 11.84
CA LEU A 290 13.69 26.45 10.50
C LEU A 290 12.18 26.65 10.42
N LEU A 291 11.44 26.10 11.39
CA LEU A 291 9.99 26.18 11.44
C LEU A 291 9.50 27.63 11.58
N ASP A 292 10.17 28.45 12.40
CA ASP A 292 9.86 29.88 12.55
C ASP A 292 10.02 30.66 11.23
N LYS A 293 11.03 30.32 10.43
CA LYS A 293 11.19 30.90 9.10
C LYS A 293 10.05 30.48 8.16
N GLY A 294 9.68 29.20 8.18
CA GLY A 294 8.54 28.70 7.41
C GLY A 294 7.24 29.43 7.80
N ILE A 295 7.01 29.61 9.10
CA ILE A 295 5.83 30.32 9.64
C ILE A 295 5.80 31.76 9.11
N GLY A 296 6.92 32.48 9.20
CA GLY A 296 6.99 33.85 8.71
C GLY A 296 6.74 33.97 7.20
N ILE A 297 7.18 32.99 6.41
CA ILE A 297 6.92 32.95 4.96
C ILE A 297 5.43 32.67 4.69
N ALA A 298 4.86 31.62 5.30
CA ALA A 298 3.46 31.26 5.09
C ALA A 298 2.51 32.39 5.53
N GLN A 299 2.81 33.07 6.64
CA GLN A 299 2.05 34.24 7.10
C GLN A 299 2.11 35.43 6.13
N SER A 300 3.20 35.58 5.38
CA SER A 300 3.36 36.69 4.43
C SER A 300 2.43 36.60 3.21
N ALA A 301 1.88 35.41 2.89
CA ALA A 301 0.88 35.24 1.84
C ALA A 301 -0.49 35.83 2.21
N GLY A 302 -0.75 36.05 3.51
CA GLY A 302 -2.06 36.47 4.02
C GLY A 302 -3.16 35.42 3.83
N GLN A 303 -4.41 35.80 4.11
CA GLN A 303 -5.59 34.91 4.09
C GLN A 303 -6.09 34.54 2.68
N LYS A 304 -5.34 34.86 1.62
CA LYS A 304 -5.81 34.68 0.23
C LYS A 304 -5.43 33.34 -0.38
N GLU A 305 -4.57 32.57 0.27
CA GLU A 305 -4.04 31.31 -0.26
C GLU A 305 -4.26 30.15 0.72
N THR A 306 -5.31 29.36 0.50
CA THR A 306 -5.68 28.21 1.33
C THR A 306 -4.52 27.21 1.52
N ALA A 307 -3.68 27.03 0.51
CA ALA A 307 -2.50 26.16 0.61
C ALA A 307 -1.49 26.67 1.67
N CYS A 308 -1.25 27.98 1.72
CA CYS A 308 -0.36 28.60 2.71
C CYS A 308 -0.94 28.49 4.14
N ILE A 309 -2.26 28.54 4.30
CA ILE A 309 -2.94 28.31 5.59
C ILE A 309 -2.70 26.89 6.09
N GLN A 310 -2.86 25.88 5.23
CA GLN A 310 -2.62 24.49 5.61
C GLN A 310 -1.14 24.25 5.98
N ILE A 311 -0.21 24.79 5.20
CA ILE A 311 1.22 24.72 5.50
C ILE A 311 1.54 25.43 6.83
N LEU A 312 0.91 26.57 7.09
CA LEU A 312 1.09 27.31 8.35
C LEU A 312 0.66 26.48 9.57
N ILE A 313 -0.50 25.80 9.49
CA ILE A 313 -0.96 24.90 10.55
C ILE A 313 0.04 23.75 10.74
N GLN A 314 0.47 23.10 9.66
CA GLN A 314 1.47 22.03 9.73
C GLN A 314 2.81 22.50 10.32
N LEU A 315 3.25 23.72 10.02
CA LEU A 315 4.46 24.29 10.64
C LEU A 315 4.30 24.45 12.16
N TYR A 316 3.12 24.86 12.64
CA TYR A 316 2.84 24.86 14.08
C TYR A 316 2.79 23.44 14.65
N ASP A 317 2.27 22.45 13.92
CA ASP A 317 2.27 21.05 14.37
C ASP A 317 3.69 20.53 14.60
N TYR A 318 4.55 20.66 13.59
CA TYR A 318 5.95 20.25 13.68
C TYR A 318 6.69 21.00 14.80
N LYS A 319 6.35 22.27 15.04
CA LYS A 319 6.93 23.06 16.13
C LYS A 319 6.43 22.58 17.49
N GLY A 320 5.15 22.22 17.59
CA GLY A 320 4.55 21.60 18.76
C GLY A 320 5.18 20.25 19.09
N ILE A 321 5.39 19.41 18.08
CA ILE A 321 6.10 18.14 18.19
C ILE A 321 7.54 18.36 18.66
N ALA A 322 8.28 19.31 18.08
CA ALA A 322 9.64 19.64 18.51
C ALA A 322 9.72 20.05 19.99
N TYR A 323 8.77 20.87 20.46
CA TYR A 323 8.69 21.24 21.89
C TYR A 323 8.34 20.05 22.78
N ASN A 324 7.40 19.19 22.34
CA ASN A 324 7.01 18.01 23.09
C ASN A 324 8.18 17.01 23.22
N LEU A 325 8.93 16.78 22.14
CA LEU A 325 10.16 15.98 22.14
C LEU A 325 11.23 16.57 23.07
N SER A 326 11.28 17.90 23.16
CA SER A 326 12.15 18.65 24.08
C SER A 326 11.59 18.78 25.51
N ARG A 327 10.47 18.10 25.80
CA ARG A 327 9.77 18.08 27.10
C ARG A 327 9.16 19.42 27.55
N ASP A 328 8.97 20.37 26.64
CA ASP A 328 8.29 21.64 26.88
C ASP A 328 6.81 21.55 26.48
N ALA A 329 6.03 20.84 27.29
CA ALA A 329 4.61 20.57 27.04
C ALA A 329 3.77 21.85 26.92
N GLN A 330 4.12 22.91 27.65
CA GLN A 330 3.35 24.17 27.63
C GLN A 330 3.49 24.85 26.27
N LYS A 331 4.71 24.96 25.74
CA LYS A 331 4.91 25.51 24.39
C LYS A 331 4.38 24.59 23.30
N ALA A 332 4.45 23.28 23.49
CA ALA A 332 3.87 22.31 22.56
C ALA A 332 2.36 22.53 22.39
N VAL A 333 1.64 22.57 23.51
CA VAL A 333 0.19 22.85 23.54
C VAL A 333 -0.13 24.21 22.93
N GLY A 334 0.67 25.24 23.24
CA GLY A 334 0.49 26.57 22.64
C GLY A 334 0.60 26.57 21.11
N CYS A 335 1.44 25.71 20.52
CA CYS A 335 1.54 25.59 19.07
C CYS A 335 0.30 24.93 18.45
N PHE A 336 -0.15 23.80 19.01
CA PHE A 336 -1.36 23.12 18.52
C PHE A 336 -2.62 23.99 18.67
N LEU A 337 -2.75 24.72 19.78
CA LEU A 337 -3.84 25.68 19.97
C LEU A 337 -3.78 26.83 18.97
N LYS A 338 -2.58 27.28 18.58
CA LYS A 338 -2.45 28.27 17.52
C LYS A 338 -2.91 27.72 16.16
N GLY A 339 -2.63 26.44 15.88
CA GLY A 339 -3.16 25.73 14.73
C GLY A 339 -4.69 25.66 14.75
N ALA A 340 -5.29 25.35 15.92
CA ALA A 340 -6.74 25.32 16.10
C ALA A 340 -7.38 26.71 15.88
N GLU A 341 -6.77 27.77 16.40
CA GLU A 341 -7.22 29.16 16.20
C GLU A 341 -7.27 29.51 14.71
N ILE A 342 -6.18 29.28 13.97
CA ILE A 342 -6.10 29.55 12.53
C ILE A 342 -7.14 28.71 11.76
N ALA A 343 -7.26 27.43 12.08
CA ALA A 343 -8.25 26.56 11.45
C ALA A 343 -9.69 27.06 11.68
N ARG A 344 -10.00 27.60 12.86
CA ARG A 344 -11.31 28.19 13.17
C ARG A 344 -11.56 29.48 12.41
N GLU A 345 -10.57 30.36 12.33
CA GLU A 345 -10.68 31.63 11.59
C GLU A 345 -10.97 31.40 10.10
N GLU A 346 -10.47 30.29 9.54
CA GLU A 346 -10.60 29.92 8.13
C GLU A 346 -11.69 28.86 7.88
N ASP A 347 -12.57 28.60 8.86
CA ASP A 347 -13.68 27.63 8.81
C ASP A 347 -13.26 26.18 8.44
N LEU A 348 -12.03 25.80 8.76
CA LEU A 348 -11.48 24.45 8.59
C LEU A 348 -11.85 23.54 9.77
N LYS A 349 -13.15 23.28 9.94
CA LYS A 349 -13.75 22.60 11.11
C LYS A 349 -13.07 21.28 11.50
N SER A 350 -12.85 20.38 10.53
CA SER A 350 -12.17 19.09 10.77
C SER A 350 -10.74 19.28 11.28
N MET A 351 -10.00 20.22 10.68
CA MET A 351 -8.65 20.57 11.09
C MET A 351 -8.64 21.13 12.52
N ALA A 352 -9.56 22.04 12.84
CA ALA A 352 -9.65 22.62 14.18
C ALA A 352 -9.86 21.56 15.27
N VAL A 353 -10.75 20.58 15.05
CA VAL A 353 -10.97 19.48 15.99
C VAL A 353 -9.73 18.59 16.12
N SER A 354 -9.04 18.26 15.02
CA SER A 354 -7.78 17.51 15.08
C SER A 354 -6.70 18.24 15.88
N GLN A 355 -6.57 19.56 15.70
CA GLN A 355 -5.63 20.40 16.44
C GLN A 355 -5.91 20.44 17.94
N TYR A 356 -7.18 20.51 18.34
CA TYR A 356 -7.55 20.33 19.75
C TYR A 356 -7.19 18.94 20.27
N GLY A 357 -7.39 17.89 19.46
CA GLY A 357 -6.95 16.54 19.78
C GLY A 357 -5.45 16.47 20.09
N TYR A 358 -4.61 17.12 19.27
CA TYR A 358 -3.16 17.19 19.47
C TYR A 358 -2.76 17.96 20.72
N ALA A 359 -3.41 19.11 20.97
CA ALA A 359 -3.23 19.86 22.21
C ALA A 359 -3.58 18.99 23.44
N LEU A 360 -4.70 18.26 23.41
CA LEU A 360 -5.18 17.44 24.51
C LEU A 360 -4.29 16.21 24.77
N LEU A 361 -3.73 15.57 23.74
CA LEU A 361 -2.77 14.47 23.90
C LEU A 361 -1.56 14.86 24.77
N VAL A 362 -1.14 16.12 24.68
CA VAL A 362 -0.05 16.66 25.49
C VAL A 362 -0.57 17.20 26.83
N ALA A 363 -1.68 17.94 26.82
CA ALA A 363 -2.22 18.61 28.00
C ALA A 363 -2.72 17.62 29.07
N LEU A 364 -3.33 16.50 28.68
CA LEU A 364 -3.86 15.49 29.63
C LEU A 364 -2.78 14.80 30.49
N LYS A 365 -1.50 14.97 30.13
CA LYS A 365 -0.35 14.52 30.95
C LYS A 365 0.03 15.52 32.05
N LYS A 366 -0.66 16.66 32.11
CA LYS A 366 -0.50 17.71 33.12
C LYS A 366 -1.66 17.69 34.11
N ASP A 367 -1.65 18.62 35.05
CA ASP A 367 -2.69 18.74 36.06
C ASP A 367 -4.00 19.27 35.46
N ARG A 368 -5.05 19.14 36.26
CA ARG A 368 -6.43 19.50 35.90
C ARG A 368 -6.59 20.97 35.52
N PHE A 369 -5.92 21.90 36.22
CA PHE A 369 -6.05 23.32 35.91
C PHE A 369 -5.48 23.65 34.53
N PHE A 370 -4.54 22.84 34.04
CA PHE A 370 -3.96 23.01 32.72
C PHE A 370 -4.84 22.43 31.60
N TYR A 371 -5.34 21.19 31.73
CA TYR A 371 -6.05 20.55 30.62
C TYR A 371 -7.54 20.90 30.56
N GLU A 372 -8.19 21.20 31.70
CA GLU A 372 -9.65 21.36 31.76
C GLU A 372 -10.17 22.51 30.90
N PRO A 373 -9.57 23.72 30.90
CA PRO A 373 -10.02 24.81 30.02
C PRO A 373 -9.95 24.44 28.53
N ILE A 374 -8.88 23.74 28.13
CA ILE A 374 -8.67 23.31 26.75
C ILE A 374 -9.69 22.25 26.35
N LEU A 375 -9.94 21.28 27.25
CA LEU A 375 -10.90 20.20 27.01
C LEU A 375 -12.32 20.74 26.89
N THR A 376 -12.70 21.70 27.74
CA THR A 376 -13.99 22.36 27.68
C THR A 376 -14.17 23.13 26.37
N GLU A 377 -13.21 23.97 25.99
CA GLU A 377 -13.28 24.72 24.73
C GLU A 377 -13.34 23.79 23.50
N ALA A 378 -12.50 22.76 23.47
CA ALA A 378 -12.46 21.77 22.39
C ALA A 378 -13.79 21.04 22.25
N PHE A 379 -14.38 20.62 23.37
CA PHE A 379 -15.68 19.96 23.40
C PHE A 379 -16.80 20.89 22.96
N GLU A 380 -16.86 22.11 23.51
CA GLU A 380 -17.90 23.09 23.17
C GLU A 380 -17.86 23.45 21.68
N TYR A 381 -16.66 23.68 21.12
CA TYR A 381 -16.50 23.96 19.70
C TYR A 381 -16.97 22.78 18.83
N GLY A 382 -16.47 21.58 19.11
CA GLY A 382 -16.80 20.40 18.30
C GLY A 382 -18.26 19.97 18.44
N TYR A 383 -18.81 19.97 19.65
CA TYR A 383 -20.19 19.53 19.91
C TYR A 383 -21.24 20.50 19.35
N ALA A 384 -20.87 21.77 19.11
CA ALA A 384 -21.74 22.75 18.46
C ALA A 384 -21.91 22.52 16.94
N LEU A 385 -21.09 21.67 16.32
CA LEU A 385 -21.25 21.28 14.92
C LEU A 385 -22.51 20.44 14.73
N ASP A 386 -23.10 20.52 13.53
CA ASP A 386 -24.26 19.68 13.20
C ASP A 386 -23.85 18.22 12.96
N ASP A 387 -24.85 17.34 12.86
CA ASP A 387 -24.63 15.89 12.76
C ASP A 387 -23.97 15.48 11.43
N ASP A 388 -24.19 16.21 10.34
CA ASP A 388 -23.56 15.92 9.04
C ASP A 388 -22.09 16.29 9.07
N GLU A 389 -21.75 17.41 9.71
CA GLU A 389 -20.38 17.84 9.94
C GLU A 389 -19.65 16.86 10.88
N LEU A 390 -20.27 16.47 11.99
CA LEU A 390 -19.67 15.53 12.95
C LEU A 390 -19.38 14.15 12.34
N ARG A 391 -20.19 13.65 11.40
CA ARG A 391 -19.86 12.38 10.70
C ARG A 391 -18.53 12.44 9.96
N THR A 392 -18.10 13.64 9.55
CA THR A 392 -16.83 13.86 8.84
C THR A 392 -15.69 14.29 9.77
N VAL A 393 -16.00 14.69 11.00
CA VAL A 393 -15.06 15.25 11.98
C VAL A 393 -14.98 14.34 13.19
N ASN A 394 -13.86 13.66 13.42
CA ASN A 394 -13.73 12.71 14.52
C ASN A 394 -13.63 13.42 15.89
N LEU A 395 -14.78 13.70 16.52
CA LEU A 395 -14.89 14.32 17.85
C LEU A 395 -14.76 13.29 19.00
N SER A 396 -14.85 12.00 18.69
CA SER A 396 -15.01 10.91 19.64
C SER A 396 -14.01 10.97 20.81
N PHE A 397 -12.72 11.15 20.54
CA PHE A 397 -11.70 11.24 21.59
C PHE A 397 -11.95 12.39 22.58
N ILE A 398 -12.34 13.56 22.06
CA ILE A 398 -12.60 14.76 22.86
C ILE A 398 -13.86 14.56 23.70
N ALA A 399 -14.95 14.06 23.09
CA ALA A 399 -16.21 13.81 23.79
C ALA A 399 -16.05 12.73 24.89
N HIS A 400 -15.37 11.63 24.59
CA HIS A 400 -15.09 10.57 25.57
C HIS A 400 -14.24 11.11 26.73
N THR A 401 -13.22 11.91 26.42
CA THR A 401 -12.36 12.53 27.43
C THR A 401 -13.14 13.54 28.28
N TYR A 402 -14.00 14.36 27.67
CA TYR A 402 -14.82 15.36 28.35
C TYR A 402 -15.76 14.71 29.38
N ILE A 403 -16.51 13.69 28.95
CA ILE A 403 -17.37 12.89 29.83
C ILE A 403 -16.55 12.22 30.95
N GLY A 404 -15.37 11.69 30.65
CA GLY A 404 -14.54 10.98 31.63
C GLY A 404 -13.82 11.88 32.65
N LYS A 405 -13.55 13.15 32.31
CA LYS A 405 -12.65 14.03 33.10
C LYS A 405 -13.33 15.24 33.72
N ILE A 406 -14.49 15.66 33.22
CA ILE A 406 -15.22 16.80 33.76
C ILE A 406 -16.29 16.29 34.72
N TYR A 407 -16.05 16.51 36.02
CA TYR A 407 -16.91 16.00 37.10
C TYR A 407 -18.17 16.84 37.35
N SER A 408 -18.25 18.04 36.76
CA SER A 408 -19.38 18.96 36.91
C SER A 408 -20.52 18.72 35.91
N ILE A 409 -20.40 17.72 35.03
CA ILE A 409 -21.45 17.40 34.05
C ILE A 409 -22.62 16.72 34.76
N GLU A 410 -23.82 17.25 34.59
CA GLU A 410 -25.06 16.62 35.07
C GLU A 410 -25.29 15.27 34.39
N ALA A 411 -25.88 14.31 35.11
CA ALA A 411 -26.08 12.96 34.60
C ALA A 411 -26.91 12.92 33.31
N GLU A 412 -27.96 13.76 33.21
CA GLU A 412 -28.80 13.87 32.01
C GLU A 412 -28.00 14.37 30.80
N LYS A 413 -27.13 15.37 31.00
CA LYS A 413 -26.29 15.90 29.92
C LYS A 413 -25.24 14.88 29.46
N ARG A 414 -24.70 14.08 30.40
CA ARG A 414 -23.80 12.98 30.07
C ARG A 414 -24.48 11.96 29.16
N GLU A 415 -25.69 11.54 29.51
CA GLU A 415 -26.47 10.57 28.74
C GLU A 415 -26.86 11.12 27.34
N GLU A 416 -27.17 12.41 27.24
CA GLU A 416 -27.44 13.08 25.97
C GLU A 416 -26.23 13.00 25.02
N ILE A 417 -25.03 13.32 25.53
CA ILE A 417 -23.80 13.29 24.74
C ILE A 417 -23.49 11.85 24.30
N GLU A 418 -23.58 10.88 25.22
CA GLU A 418 -23.33 9.47 24.92
C GLU A 418 -24.24 8.95 23.80
N LYS A 419 -25.55 9.21 23.88
CA LYS A 419 -26.52 8.82 22.85
C LYS A 419 -26.23 9.47 21.49
N ARG A 420 -25.87 10.77 21.48
CA ARG A 420 -25.55 11.47 20.24
C ARG A 420 -24.30 10.88 19.59
N MET A 421 -23.25 10.61 20.38
CA MET A 421 -22.00 10.04 19.84
C MET A 421 -22.20 8.60 19.34
N GLU A 422 -22.97 7.79 20.06
CA GLU A 422 -23.33 6.43 19.65
C GLU A 422 -24.12 6.42 18.33
N ALA A 423 -25.08 7.34 18.16
CA ALA A 423 -25.83 7.48 16.92
C ALA A 423 -24.96 7.91 15.71
N LEU A 424 -23.86 8.64 15.96
CA LEU A 424 -22.98 9.16 14.91
C LEU A 424 -21.86 8.18 14.53
N TYR A 425 -21.29 7.47 15.50
CA TYR A 425 -20.07 6.67 15.30
C TYR A 425 -20.22 5.18 15.67
N GLY A 426 -21.37 4.74 16.20
CA GLY A 426 -21.66 3.37 16.60
C GLY A 426 -21.45 3.07 18.09
N GLU A 427 -21.77 1.85 18.52
CA GLU A 427 -21.71 1.41 19.93
C GLU A 427 -20.30 1.55 20.54
N ASP A 428 -19.25 1.31 19.75
CA ASP A 428 -17.85 1.43 20.15
C ASP A 428 -17.24 2.80 19.83
N TRP A 429 -18.03 3.88 19.92
CA TRP A 429 -17.57 5.21 19.50
C TRP A 429 -16.39 5.75 20.29
N GLN A 430 -16.00 5.19 21.43
CA GLN A 430 -15.08 5.80 22.40
C GLN A 430 -13.61 5.60 22.01
N ALA A 431 -13.05 6.52 21.21
CA ALA A 431 -11.67 6.46 20.80
C ALA A 431 -10.70 6.76 21.96
N GLY A 432 -9.71 5.90 22.12
CA GLY A 432 -8.67 6.06 23.13
C GLY A 432 -7.56 7.04 22.71
N SER A 433 -6.82 7.59 23.68
CA SER A 433 -5.62 8.41 23.42
C SER A 433 -4.55 7.69 22.58
N LYS A 434 -4.56 6.35 22.57
CA LYS A 434 -3.69 5.52 21.73
C LYS A 434 -4.00 5.64 20.24
N GLU A 435 -5.27 5.77 19.86
CA GLU A 435 -5.68 5.86 18.45
C GLU A 435 -5.32 7.22 17.85
N ILE A 436 -5.56 8.30 18.60
CA ILE A 436 -5.14 9.65 18.17
C ILE A 436 -3.61 9.78 18.23
N GLY A 437 -2.96 9.17 19.23
CA GLY A 437 -1.50 9.09 19.29
C GLY A 437 -0.90 8.40 18.07
N ALA A 438 -1.46 7.25 17.68
CA ALA A 438 -1.05 6.53 16.47
C ALA A 438 -1.28 7.36 15.19
N LYS A 439 -2.38 8.12 15.11
CA LYS A 439 -2.61 9.06 13.99
C LYS A 439 -1.56 10.16 13.94
N LEU A 440 -1.24 10.82 15.06
CA LEU A 440 -0.19 11.85 15.11
C LEU A 440 1.18 11.27 14.73
N GLU A 441 1.52 10.06 15.20
CA GLU A 441 2.75 9.38 14.81
C GLU A 441 2.75 9.04 13.31
N ASN A 442 1.64 8.55 12.76
CA ASN A 442 1.55 8.21 11.33
C ASN A 442 1.51 9.44 10.41
N GLU A 443 0.86 10.54 10.80
CA GLU A 443 0.73 11.76 10.01
C GLU A 443 2.01 12.61 10.02
N TYR A 444 2.79 12.58 11.10
CA TYR A 444 3.90 13.51 11.29
C TYR A 444 5.27 12.87 11.61
N LEU A 445 5.34 11.55 11.88
CA LEU A 445 6.61 10.83 12.06
C LEU A 445 6.83 9.82 10.93
N LEU A 446 7.33 10.30 9.79
CA LEU A 446 7.90 9.47 8.73
C LEU A 446 9.28 8.87 9.08
N ILE A 447 9.64 8.72 10.36
CA ILE A 447 11.03 8.37 10.78
C ILE A 447 11.16 6.91 11.24
N LYS A 448 10.15 6.05 11.04
CA LYS A 448 10.28 4.62 11.33
C LYS A 448 9.54 3.73 10.33
N LYS A 449 10.07 3.66 9.11
CA LYS A 449 10.16 2.38 8.40
C LYS A 449 11.54 2.28 7.80
#